data_AF-A0AAD9JED4-F1
#
_entry.id   AF-A0AAD9JED4-F1
#
_cell.length_a   1.000
_cell.length_b   1.000
_cell.length_c   1.000
_cell.angle_alpha   90.00
_cell.angle_beta   90.00
_cell.angle_gamma   90.00
#
_symmetry.space_group_name_H-M   'P 1'
#
loop_
_entity.id
_entity.type
_entity.pdbx_description
1 polymer ?
#
loop_
_entity_poly.entity_id
_entity_poly.type
_entity_poly.pdbx_seq_one_letter_code
_entity_poly.pdbx_strand_id
1 'polypeptide(L)'
;MIFFNVTDPSVLSDDKNVHMDKVKNEKYVYLADGTFLQVATSKDCRLDKIKETFIPVEYAVAFWKNSAYKDPFNQGLELFTESGFAQRWRRDWWPYISTCDRGLV
;
A
#
# COMPACT_ATOMS: atom_id res chain seq x y z
N MET A 1 -5.88 -7.98 23.18
CA MET A 1 -4.72 -7.09 23.39
C MET A 1 -3.64 -7.53 22.43
N ILE A 2 -3.17 -6.64 21.55
CA ILE A 2 -2.12 -6.91 20.56
C ILE A 2 -0.79 -6.57 21.23
N PHE A 3 0.19 -7.46 21.15
CA PHE A 3 1.51 -7.27 21.73
C PHE A 3 2.59 -7.42 20.66
N PHE A 4 3.60 -6.55 20.68
CA PHE A 4 4.77 -6.69 19.84
C PHE A 4 5.67 -7.81 20.40
N ASN A 5 5.85 -8.87 19.63
CA ASN A 5 6.68 -10.01 20.04
C ASN A 5 8.16 -9.77 19.68
N VAL A 6 8.91 -9.17 20.61
CA VAL A 6 10.34 -8.85 20.43
C VAL A 6 11.21 -10.10 20.21
N THR A 7 10.77 -11.28 20.69
CA THR A 7 11.59 -12.50 20.62
C THR A 7 11.53 -13.18 19.27
N ASP A 8 10.56 -12.85 18.44
CA ASP A 8 10.43 -13.38 17.09
C ASP A 8 11.29 -12.54 16.13
N PRO A 9 12.39 -13.08 15.60
CA PRO A 9 13.33 -12.33 14.78
C PRO A 9 12.72 -11.87 13.44
N SER A 10 11.62 -12.48 13.01
CA SER A 10 11.00 -12.20 11.73
C SER A 10 9.94 -11.09 11.81
N VAL A 11 9.66 -10.52 12.99
CA VAL A 11 8.76 -9.35 13.12
C VAL A 11 9.32 -8.08 12.49
N LEU A 12 10.64 -8.02 12.25
CA LEU A 12 11.32 -6.92 11.56
C LEU A 12 11.87 -7.33 10.18
N SER A 13 11.37 -8.43 9.62
CA SER A 13 11.75 -8.87 8.27
C SER A 13 11.48 -7.77 7.24
N ASP A 14 12.40 -7.57 6.30
CA ASP A 14 12.25 -6.68 5.15
C ASP A 14 11.43 -7.34 4.02
N ASP A 15 11.38 -8.69 4.00
CA ASP A 15 10.50 -9.43 3.10
C ASP A 15 9.04 -9.33 3.54
N LYS A 16 8.22 -8.71 2.69
CA LYS A 16 6.78 -8.56 2.89
C LYS A 16 6.04 -9.91 2.90
N ASN A 17 6.54 -10.91 2.17
CA ASN A 17 5.87 -12.22 2.09
C ASN A 17 5.89 -12.94 3.43
N VAL A 18 6.99 -12.82 4.19
CA VAL A 18 7.10 -13.35 5.56
C VAL A 18 5.95 -12.83 6.44
N HIS A 19 5.67 -11.53 6.38
CA HIS A 19 4.58 -10.93 7.14
C HIS A 19 3.20 -11.36 6.62
N MET A 20 3.03 -11.46 5.29
CA MET A 20 1.78 -11.92 4.70
C MET A 20 1.45 -13.36 5.08
N ASP A 21 2.44 -14.23 5.15
CA ASP A 21 2.26 -15.62 5.57
C ASP A 21 1.88 -15.69 7.05
N LYS A 22 2.46 -14.85 7.92
CA LYS A 22 2.05 -14.75 9.32
C LYS A 22 0.63 -14.23 9.48
N VAL A 23 0.24 -13.18 8.75
CA VAL A 23 -1.14 -12.67 8.79
C VAL A 23 -2.15 -13.76 8.43
N LYS A 24 -1.80 -14.65 7.49
CA LYS A 24 -2.68 -15.73 7.03
C LYS A 24 -2.75 -16.93 7.98
N ASN A 25 -1.67 -17.22 8.70
CA ASN A 25 -1.52 -18.47 9.46
C ASN A 25 -1.50 -18.27 10.98
N GLU A 26 -1.36 -17.04 11.46
CA GLU A 26 -1.16 -16.72 12.87
C GLU A 26 -2.05 -15.54 13.34
N LYS A 27 -2.07 -15.28 14.65
CA LYS A 27 -2.70 -14.08 15.22
C LYS A 27 -1.76 -12.88 15.12
N TYR A 28 -1.47 -12.47 13.88
CA TYR A 28 -0.48 -11.46 13.56
C TYR A 28 -1.10 -10.27 12.82
N VAL A 29 -0.64 -9.06 13.14
CA VAL A 29 -1.04 -7.82 12.46
C VAL A 29 0.18 -7.21 11.80
N TYR A 30 0.08 -6.99 10.49
CA TYR A 30 1.16 -6.40 9.71
C TYR A 30 0.91 -4.91 9.45
N LEU A 31 1.87 -4.07 9.85
CA LEU A 31 1.89 -2.66 9.50
C LEU A 31 2.66 -2.48 8.19
N ALA A 32 1.96 -2.07 7.14
CA ALA A 32 2.52 -1.98 5.80
C ALA A 32 1.97 -0.78 5.03
N ASP A 33 2.60 -0.51 3.89
CA ASP A 33 2.13 0.51 2.96
C ASP A 33 0.69 0.26 2.51
N GLY A 34 -0.10 1.34 2.47
CA GLY A 34 -1.52 1.27 2.16
C GLY A 34 -1.84 0.77 0.75
N THR A 35 -0.99 1.06 -0.23
CA THR A 35 -1.17 0.60 -1.62
C THR A 35 -0.85 -0.88 -1.75
N PHE A 36 0.20 -1.35 -1.08
CA PHE A 36 0.49 -2.78 -0.98
C PHE A 36 -0.67 -3.54 -0.34
N LEU A 37 -1.18 -3.05 0.80
CA LEU A 37 -2.32 -3.66 1.47
C LEU A 37 -3.57 -3.67 0.59
N GLN A 38 -3.85 -2.59 -0.14
CA GLN A 38 -5.00 -2.52 -1.05
C GLN A 38 -4.94 -3.61 -2.13
N VAL A 39 -3.76 -3.85 -2.71
CA VAL A 39 -3.54 -4.92 -3.71
C VAL A 39 -3.59 -6.31 -3.06
N ALA A 40 -3.07 -6.47 -1.84
CA ALA A 40 -3.12 -7.74 -1.13
C ALA A 40 -4.56 -8.12 -0.76
N THR A 41 -5.34 -7.19 -0.20
CA THR A 41 -6.74 -7.41 0.18
C THR A 41 -7.68 -7.56 -1.01
N SER A 42 -7.34 -6.98 -2.18
CA SER A 42 -8.14 -7.19 -3.39
C SER A 42 -8.02 -8.63 -3.91
N LYS A 43 -6.90 -9.31 -3.66
CA LYS A 43 -6.63 -10.69 -4.11
C LYS A 43 -7.05 -11.78 -3.13
N ASP A 44 -7.28 -11.46 -1.85
CA ASP A 44 -7.58 -12.46 -0.81
C ASP A 44 -8.60 -11.90 0.20
N CYS A 45 -9.84 -12.37 0.13
CA CYS A 45 -10.94 -11.92 0.99
C CYS A 45 -10.82 -12.30 2.46
N ARG A 46 -9.86 -13.17 2.82
CA ARG A 46 -9.58 -13.53 4.22
C ARG A 46 -8.81 -12.43 4.94
N LEU A 47 -8.18 -11.52 4.17
CA LEU A 47 -7.47 -10.39 4.71
C LEU A 47 -8.44 -9.25 4.97
N ASP A 48 -8.27 -8.60 6.11
CA ASP A 48 -8.94 -7.34 6.38
C ASP A 48 -7.93 -6.23 6.66
N LYS A 49 -8.28 -5.03 6.21
CA LYS A 49 -7.50 -3.82 6.44
C LYS A 49 -8.18 -3.01 7.53
N ILE A 50 -7.44 -2.77 8.60
CA ILE A 50 -7.81 -1.80 9.63
C ILE A 50 -7.87 -0.39 9.00
N LYS A 51 -8.93 0.36 9.30
CA LYS A 51 -9.25 1.63 8.62
C LYS A 51 -8.21 2.73 8.92
N GLU A 52 -7.61 2.67 10.10
CA GLU A 52 -6.66 3.63 10.61
C GLU A 52 -5.37 3.65 9.78
N THR A 53 -4.95 4.85 9.39
CA THR A 53 -3.67 5.11 8.74
C THR A 53 -2.83 5.95 9.70
N PHE A 54 -1.66 5.44 10.11
CA PHE A 54 -0.82 6.12 11.10
C PHE A 54 0.01 7.26 10.49
N ILE A 55 0.47 7.09 9.25
CA ILE A 55 1.35 8.05 8.56
C ILE A 55 0.85 8.22 7.12
N PRO A 56 0.18 9.34 6.78
CA PRO A 56 -0.22 9.63 5.42
C PRO A 56 1.00 10.15 4.63
N VAL A 57 1.74 9.24 4.02
CA VAL A 57 2.83 9.57 3.08
C VAL A 57 2.40 9.28 1.65
N GLU A 58 2.83 10.14 0.74
CA GLU A 58 2.60 9.98 -0.69
C GLU A 58 3.85 9.40 -1.37
N TYR A 59 3.62 8.63 -2.43
CA TYR A 59 4.70 8.21 -3.31
C TYR A 59 5.20 9.39 -4.13
N ALA A 60 6.51 9.61 -4.10
CA ALA A 60 7.16 10.69 -4.82
C ALA A 60 8.39 10.18 -5.58
N VAL A 61 8.74 10.88 -6.65
CA VAL A 61 10.00 10.65 -7.38
C VAL A 61 11.08 11.52 -6.77
N ALA A 62 12.13 10.88 -6.25
CA ALA A 62 13.27 11.58 -5.67
C ALA A 62 14.21 12.10 -6.76
N PHE A 63 14.67 13.35 -6.60
CA PHE A 63 15.66 13.98 -7.47
C PHE A 63 16.92 14.32 -6.69
N TRP A 64 18.07 14.27 -7.36
CA TRP A 64 19.30 14.84 -6.83
C TRP A 64 19.13 16.33 -6.51
N LYS A 65 19.87 16.81 -5.51
CA LYS A 65 19.88 18.24 -5.17
C LYS A 65 20.29 19.06 -6.41
N ASN A 66 19.52 20.10 -6.71
CA ASN A 66 19.68 20.98 -7.88
C ASN A 66 19.54 20.28 -9.25
N SER A 67 18.82 19.16 -9.32
CA SER A 67 18.50 18.52 -10.60
C SER A 67 17.72 19.45 -11.52
N ALA A 68 18.22 19.66 -12.74
CA ALA A 68 17.52 20.42 -13.79
C ALA A 68 16.21 19.75 -14.25
N TYR A 69 16.00 18.47 -13.93
CA TYR A 69 14.80 17.72 -14.29
C TYR A 69 13.65 17.86 -13.30
N LYS A 70 13.92 18.35 -12.08
CA LYS A 70 12.93 18.40 -11.02
C LYS A 70 11.71 19.23 -11.45
N ASP A 71 11.93 20.45 -11.91
CA ASP A 71 10.83 21.38 -12.21
C ASP A 71 10.05 20.98 -13.47
N PRO A 72 10.70 20.62 -14.60
CA PRO A 72 9.99 20.10 -15.77
C PRO A 72 9.19 18.81 -15.47
N PHE A 73 9.72 17.91 -14.63
CA PHE A 73 9.00 16.70 -14.24
C PHE A 73 7.76 17.03 -13.40
N ASN A 74 7.90 17.92 -12.42
CA ASN A 74 6.77 18.32 -11.57
C ASN A 74 5.67 18.98 -12.39
N GLN A 75 6.01 19.88 -13.32
CA GLN A 75 5.02 20.49 -14.23
C GLN A 75 4.31 19.45 -15.09
N GLY A 76 5.05 18.46 -15.61
CA GLY A 76 4.45 17.35 -16.36
C GLY A 76 3.53 16.47 -15.50
N LEU A 77 3.92 16.21 -14.25
CA LEU A 77 3.13 15.44 -13.29
C LEU A 77 1.86 16.17 -12.85
N GLU A 78 1.94 17.49 -12.65
CA GLU A 78 0.81 18.38 -12.38
C GLU A 78 -0.19 18.30 -13.53
N LEU A 79 0.26 18.55 -14.77
CA LEU A 79 -0.57 18.47 -15.95
C LEU A 79 -1.21 17.07 -16.10
N PHE A 80 -0.44 16.01 -15.92
CA PHE A 80 -0.92 14.62 -15.97
C PHE A 80 -2.03 14.32 -14.94
N THR A 81 -1.94 14.95 -13.77
CA THR A 81 -2.92 14.79 -12.69
C THR A 81 -4.18 15.63 -12.93
N GLU A 82 -4.01 16.91 -13.29
CA GLU A 82 -5.11 17.86 -13.57
C GLU A 82 -5.96 17.44 -14.77
N SER A 83 -5.33 16.86 -15.79
CA SER A 83 -6.02 16.38 -16.99
C SER A 83 -6.76 15.05 -16.81
N GLY A 84 -6.72 14.45 -15.61
CA GLY A 84 -7.46 13.22 -15.32
C GLY A 84 -6.74 11.92 -15.73
N PHE A 85 -5.54 12.01 -16.32
CA PHE A 85 -4.83 10.83 -16.80
C PHE A 85 -4.36 9.95 -15.65
N ALA A 86 -3.95 10.51 -14.51
CA ALA A 86 -3.57 9.74 -13.33
C ALA A 86 -4.71 8.81 -12.84
N GLN A 87 -5.92 9.32 -12.77
CA GLN A 87 -7.12 8.61 -12.33
C GLN A 87 -7.50 7.52 -13.34
N ARG A 88 -7.44 7.85 -14.64
CA ARG A 88 -7.64 6.88 -15.72
C ARG A 88 -6.60 5.76 -15.68
N TRP A 89 -5.33 6.10 -15.52
CA TRP A 89 -4.25 5.12 -15.41
C TRP A 89 -4.48 4.20 -14.22
N ARG A 90 -4.79 4.74 -13.04
CA ARG A 90 -5.14 3.93 -11.88
C ARG A 90 -6.32 3.01 -12.19
N ARG A 91 -7.39 3.48 -12.81
CA ARG A 91 -8.52 2.61 -13.18
C ARG A 91 -8.12 1.49 -14.13
N ASP A 92 -7.33 1.81 -15.15
CA ASP A 92 -7.02 0.89 -16.24
C ASP A 92 -5.99 -0.18 -15.82
N TRP A 93 -5.11 0.14 -14.87
CA TRP A 93 -3.97 -0.73 -14.49
C TRP A 93 -3.97 -1.19 -13.03
N TRP A 94 -4.72 -0.56 -12.14
CA TRP A 94 -4.78 -1.00 -10.74
C TRP A 94 -5.62 -2.28 -10.64
N PRO A 95 -5.17 -3.31 -9.91
CA PRO A 95 -5.94 -4.53 -9.74
C PRO A 95 -7.20 -4.23 -8.93
N TYR A 96 -8.31 -3.97 -9.64
CA TYR A 96 -9.63 -3.73 -9.10
C TYR A 96 -10.45 -5.00 -9.31
N ILE A 97 -10.64 -5.79 -8.25
CA ILE A 97 -11.52 -6.97 -8.02
C ILE A 97 -10.91 -7.60 -6.75
N SER A 98 -11.62 -8.00 -5.70
CA SER A 98 -13.01 -8.45 -5.60
C SER A 98 -13.87 -7.62 -4.64
N THR A 99 -15.13 -7.39 -5.00
CA THR A 99 -16.22 -7.36 -4.02
C THR A 99 -16.17 -8.67 -3.26
N CYS A 100 -15.43 -8.68 -2.16
CA CYS A 100 -15.63 -9.70 -1.15
C CYS A 100 -17.05 -9.44 -0.64
N ASP A 101 -17.98 -10.34 -0.92
CA ASP A 101 -19.34 -10.32 -0.37
C ASP A 101 -19.24 -10.52 1.14
N ARG A 102 -18.85 -9.45 1.84
CA ARG A 102 -18.89 -9.39 3.29
C ARG A 102 -20.35 -9.19 3.65
N GLY A 103 -21.08 -10.29 3.74
CA GLY A 103 -22.31 -10.32 4.51
C GLY A 103 -22.01 -9.69 5.87
N LEU A 104 -22.80 -8.67 6.22
CA LEU A 104 -22.73 -8.01 7.52
C LEU A 104 -22.81 -9.08 8.61
N VAL A 105 -21.74 -9.25 9.39
CA VAL A 105 -21.77 -9.93 10.69
C VAL A 105 -21.70 -8.86 11.76
#